data_AF-A0A972UQ07-F1
#
_entry.id   AF-A0A972UQ07-F1
#
_cell.length_a   1.000
_cell.length_b   1.000
_cell.length_c   1.000
_cell.angle_alpha   90.00
_cell.angle_beta   90.00
_cell.angle_gamma   90.00
#
_symmetry.space_group_name_H-M   'P 1'
#
loop_
_entity.id
_entity.type
_entity.pdbx_description
1 polymer ?
#
loop_
_entity_poly.entity_id
_entity_poly.type
_entity_poly.pdbx_seq_one_letter_code
_entity_poly.pdbx_strand_id
1 'polypeptide(L)'
;MNLAYRDVRHNLGRFIVTCLGLSLLLGVVLSMIGIYRGLIADALDLVETMDAQVWVVEKGTRGPFAESSRISLDTREAIARIHGVKRTGAVTFRAIITGA
;
A
#
# COMPACT_ATOMS: atom_id res chain seq x y z
N MET A 1 -25.36 40.22 20.69
CA MET A 1 -24.04 40.85 20.87
C MET A 1 -22.96 39.78 20.68
N ASN A 2 -22.13 39.88 19.64
CA ASN A 2 -21.08 38.88 19.38
C ASN A 2 -19.75 39.35 19.98
N LEU A 3 -19.52 38.99 21.25
CA LEU A 3 -18.31 39.34 21.99
C LEU A 3 -17.07 38.61 21.45
N ALA A 4 -17.23 37.36 20.97
CA ALA A 4 -16.15 36.56 20.40
C ALA A 4 -15.55 37.21 19.14
N TYR A 5 -16.40 37.74 18.25
CA TYR A 5 -15.93 38.43 17.04
C TYR A 5 -15.14 39.72 17.37
N ARG A 6 -15.54 40.46 18.41
CA ARG A 6 -14.86 41.69 18.81
C ARG A 6 -13.49 41.43 19.43
N ASP A 7 -13.37 40.33 20.17
CA ASP A 7 -12.10 39.87 20.75
C ASP A 7 -11.13 39.34 19.68
N VAL A 8 -11.63 38.57 18.70
CA VAL A 8 -10.84 38.15 17.54
C VAL A 8 -10.30 39.36 16.78
N ARG A 9 -11.11 40.42 16.58
CA ARG A 9 -10.65 41.67 15.93
C ARG A 9 -9.57 42.42 16.73
N HIS A 10 -9.61 42.39 18.06
CA HIS A 10 -8.55 42.99 18.89
C HIS A 10 -7.26 42.16 18.90
N ASN A 11 -7.37 40.83 18.78
CA ASN A 11 -6.25 39.89 18.83
C ASN A 11 -5.99 39.17 17.48
N LEU A 12 -6.24 39.86 16.35
CA LEU A 12 -6.24 39.29 14.99
C LEU A 12 -4.95 38.54 14.64
N GLY A 13 -3.79 39.09 14.97
CA GLY A 13 -2.50 38.45 14.68
C GLY A 13 -2.33 37.11 15.42
N ARG A 14 -2.68 37.06 16.71
CA ARG A 14 -2.60 35.84 17.51
C ARG A 14 -3.57 34.77 17.02
N PHE A 15 -4.78 35.17 16.64
CA PHE A 15 -5.79 34.27 16.09
C PHE A 15 -5.36 33.64 14.75
N ILE A 16 -4.79 34.44 13.84
CA ILE A 16 -4.27 33.95 12.56
C ILE A 16 -3.13 32.95 12.79
N VAL A 17 -2.19 33.24 13.69
CA VAL A 17 -1.07 32.33 13.99
C VAL A 17 -1.57 30.99 14.53
N THR A 18 -2.56 30.99 15.43
CA THR A 18 -3.12 29.73 15.95
C THR A 18 -3.90 28.96 14.89
N CYS A 19 -4.67 29.63 14.04
CA CYS A 19 -5.37 28.99 12.93
C CYS A 19 -4.40 28.39 11.92
N LEU A 20 -3.31 29.10 11.60
CA LEU A 20 -2.25 28.58 10.73
C LEU A 20 -1.56 27.38 11.37
N GLY A 21 -1.24 27.43 12.67
CA GLY A 21 -0.65 26.30 13.39
C GLY A 21 -1.55 25.05 13.36
N LEU A 22 -2.84 25.22 13.65
CA LEU A 22 -3.82 24.13 13.57
C LEU A 22 -3.96 23.58 12.15
N SER A 23 -3.99 24.45 11.14
CA SER A 23 -4.09 24.04 9.74
C SER A 23 -2.84 23.28 9.29
N LEU A 24 -1.66 23.68 9.74
CA LEU A 24 -0.40 23.00 9.47
C LEU A 24 -0.37 21.62 10.12
N LEU A 25 -0.77 21.53 11.40
CA LEU A 25 -0.88 20.25 12.11
C LEU A 25 -1.85 19.31 11.40
N LEU A 26 -3.03 19.81 11.00
CA LEU A 26 -4.00 19.04 10.24
C LEU A 26 -3.45 18.60 8.87
N GLY A 27 -2.73 19.50 8.18
CA GLY A 27 -2.08 19.20 6.91
C GLY A 27 -1.06 18.07 7.01
N VAL A 28 -0.25 18.05 8.08
CA VAL A 28 0.69 16.97 8.34
C VAL A 28 -0.03 15.64 8.56
N VAL A 29 -1.11 15.62 9.34
CA VAL A 29 -1.90 14.39 9.57
C VAL A 29 -2.51 13.88 8.27
N LEU A 30 -3.10 14.75 7.46
CA LEU A 30 -3.67 14.38 6.16
C LEU A 30 -2.59 13.85 5.20
N SER A 31 -1.41 14.49 5.20
CA SER A 31 -0.24 14.03 4.44
C SER A 31 0.20 12.64 4.88
N MET A 32 0.34 12.40 6.18
CA MET A 32 0.72 11.10 6.72
C MET A 32 -0.27 10.00 6.33
N ILE A 33 -1.57 10.28 6.39
CA ILE A 33 -2.62 9.35 5.96
C ILE A 33 -2.52 9.08 4.45
N GLY A 34 -2.32 10.13 3.64
CA GLY A 34 -2.18 10.00 2.19
C GLY A 34 -0.98 9.14 1.81
N ILE A 35 0.18 9.41 2.39
CA ILE A 35 1.41 8.64 2.15
C ILE A 35 1.21 7.19 2.58
N TYR A 36 0.66 6.95 3.76
CA TYR A 36 0.41 5.58 4.26
C TYR A 36 -0.49 4.78 3.31
N ARG A 37 -1.62 5.38 2.87
CA ARG A 37 -2.53 4.71 1.93
C ARG A 37 -1.88 4.51 0.56
N GLY A 38 -1.09 5.46 0.10
CA GLY A 38 -0.34 5.36 -1.16
C GLY A 38 0.66 4.21 -1.14
N LEU A 39 1.46 4.10 -0.07
CA LEU A 39 2.43 3.02 0.09
C LEU A 39 1.76 1.63 0.17
N ILE A 40 0.62 1.52 0.83
CA ILE A 40 -0.14 0.27 0.88
C ILE A 40 -0.68 -0.10 -0.50
N ALA A 41 -1.25 0.87 -1.22
CA ALA A 41 -1.76 0.63 -2.56
C ALA A 41 -0.64 0.15 -3.50
N ASP A 42 0.51 0.83 -3.48
CA ASP A 42 1.68 0.45 -4.29
C ASP A 42 2.21 -0.95 -3.94
N ALA A 43 2.28 -1.29 -2.65
CA ALA A 43 2.72 -2.61 -2.20
C ALA A 43 1.75 -3.75 -2.59
N LEU A 44 0.45 -3.46 -2.71
CA LEU A 44 -0.57 -4.45 -3.02
C LEU A 44 -0.89 -4.55 -4.52
N ASP A 45 -0.57 -3.54 -5.32
CA ASP A 45 -0.91 -3.46 -6.74
C ASP A 45 -0.50 -4.72 -7.52
N LEU A 46 0.72 -5.21 -7.27
CA LEU A 46 1.25 -6.41 -7.92
C LEU A 46 0.47 -7.69 -7.54
N VAL A 47 0.00 -7.78 -6.30
CA VAL A 47 -0.76 -8.94 -5.81
C VAL A 47 -2.18 -8.91 -6.38
N GLU A 48 -2.80 -7.73 -6.39
CA GLU A 48 -4.18 -7.53 -6.87
C GLU A 48 -4.27 -7.73 -8.39
N THR A 49 -3.27 -7.28 -9.16
CA THR A 49 -3.25 -7.42 -10.62
C THR A 49 -3.18 -8.89 -11.08
N MET A 50 -2.59 -9.77 -10.28
CA MET A 50 -2.38 -11.18 -10.65
C MET A 50 -3.63 -12.07 -10.51
N ASP A 51 -4.70 -11.58 -9.85
CA ASP A 51 -5.97 -12.31 -9.59
C ASP A 51 -5.76 -13.77 -9.14
N ALA A 52 -4.71 -14.01 -8.36
CA ALA A 52 -4.33 -15.33 -7.89
C ALA A 52 -4.91 -15.58 -6.49
N GLN A 53 -5.76 -16.60 -6.37
CA GLN A 53 -6.40 -16.97 -5.10
C GLN A 53 -5.47 -17.77 -4.19
N VAL A 54 -4.51 -18.50 -4.76
CA VAL A 54 -3.57 -19.36 -4.03
C VAL A 54 -2.17 -19.23 -4.61
N TRP A 55 -1.20 -19.02 -3.73
CA TRP A 55 0.22 -18.98 -4.06
C TRP A 55 0.90 -20.27 -3.59
N VAL A 56 1.67 -20.90 -4.48
CA VAL A 56 2.45 -22.08 -4.16
C VAL A 56 3.93 -21.71 -4.21
N VAL A 57 4.62 -21.94 -3.11
CA VAL A 57 6.03 -21.57 -2.91
C VAL A 57 6.84 -22.74 -2.37
N GLU A 58 8.16 -22.67 -2.48
CA GLU A 58 9.05 -23.69 -1.93
C GLU A 58 8.98 -23.71 -0.40
N LYS A 59 9.06 -24.91 0.19
CA LYS A 59 8.97 -25.07 1.65
C LYS A 59 10.11 -24.32 2.33
N GLY A 60 9.79 -23.57 3.40
CA GLY A 60 10.76 -22.81 4.17
C GLY A 60 11.02 -21.41 3.64
N THR A 61 10.36 -21.01 2.55
CA THR A 61 10.41 -19.64 2.05
C THR A 61 9.40 -18.73 2.74
N ARG A 62 9.71 -17.43 2.80
CA ARG A 62 8.84 -16.41 3.43
C ARG A 62 7.73 -15.87 2.52
N GLY A 63 7.37 -16.61 1.47
CA GLY A 63 6.28 -16.26 0.55
C GLY A 63 6.76 -15.88 -0.86
N PRO A 64 5.82 -15.65 -1.79
CA PRO A 64 6.10 -15.62 -3.24
C PRO A 64 6.87 -14.39 -3.71
N PHE A 65 6.89 -13.32 -2.91
CA PHE A 65 7.53 -12.05 -3.26
C PHE A 65 8.78 -11.75 -2.42
N ALA A 66 8.95 -12.43 -1.27
CA ALA A 66 10.04 -12.16 -0.35
C ALA A 66 11.30 -12.97 -0.69
N GLU A 67 11.13 -14.21 -1.16
CA GLU A 67 12.23 -15.12 -1.42
C GLU A 67 12.00 -15.86 -2.74
N SER A 68 13.09 -16.15 -3.46
CA SER A 68 13.00 -16.90 -4.71
C SER A 68 12.68 -18.37 -4.43
N SER A 69 11.64 -18.89 -5.07
CA SER A 69 11.28 -20.32 -5.01
C SER A 69 11.66 -21.03 -6.31
N ARG A 70 12.25 -22.22 -6.23
CA ARG A 70 12.54 -23.06 -7.40
C ARG A 70 11.65 -24.30 -7.38
N ILE A 71 10.59 -24.26 -8.17
CA ILE A 71 9.59 -25.33 -8.23
C ILE A 71 9.62 -25.95 -9.64
N SER A 72 9.59 -27.28 -9.71
CA SER A 72 9.49 -27.99 -11.00
C SER A 72 8.18 -27.67 -11.74
N LEU A 73 8.25 -27.68 -13.07
CA LEU A 73 7.08 -27.49 -13.94
C LEU A 73 6.01 -28.57 -13.72
N ASP A 74 6.41 -29.80 -13.34
CA ASP A 74 5.48 -30.91 -13.07
C ASP A 74 4.53 -30.59 -11.90
N THR A 75 4.95 -29.76 -10.96
CA THR A 75 4.13 -29.31 -9.83
C THR A 75 2.91 -28.53 -10.33
N ARG A 76 3.06 -27.75 -11.40
CA ARG A 76 1.94 -27.01 -12.01
C ARG A 76 0.86 -27.95 -12.51
N GLU A 77 1.26 -29.05 -13.14
CA GLU A 77 0.34 -30.08 -13.64
C GLU A 77 -0.29 -30.87 -12.50
N ALA A 78 0.48 -31.16 -11.44
CA ALA A 78 -0.04 -31.79 -10.24
C ALA A 78 -1.14 -30.95 -9.58
N ILE A 79 -0.94 -29.63 -9.46
CA ILE A 79 -1.94 -28.72 -8.89
C ILE A 79 -3.16 -28.60 -9.80
N ALA A 80 -2.97 -28.59 -11.13
CA ALA A 80 -4.07 -28.49 -12.08
C ALA A 80 -5.06 -29.66 -11.99
N ARG A 81 -4.62 -30.82 -11.48
CA ARG A 81 -5.46 -32.01 -11.27
C ARG A 81 -6.26 -31.98 -9.96
N ILE A 82 -6.01 -31.01 -9.08
CA ILE A 82 -6.74 -30.88 -7.81
C ILE A 82 -8.16 -30.37 -8.10
N HIS A 83 -9.16 -31.07 -7.57
CA HIS A 83 -10.56 -30.69 -7.73
C HIS A 83 -10.81 -29.27 -7.19
N GLY A 84 -11.43 -28.41 -8.01
CA GLY A 84 -11.71 -27.01 -7.68
C GLY A 84 -10.70 -26.00 -8.25
N VAL A 85 -9.54 -26.46 -8.75
CA VAL A 85 -8.57 -25.59 -9.42
C VAL A 85 -9.02 -25.33 -10.86
N LYS A 86 -9.35 -24.07 -11.18
CA LYS A 86 -9.77 -23.67 -12.54
C LYS A 86 -8.60 -23.44 -13.50
N ARG A 87 -7.50 -22.88 -13.00
CA ARG A 87 -6.33 -22.51 -13.80
C ARG A 87 -5.08 -22.56 -12.94
N THR A 88 -3.96 -22.97 -13.53
CA THR A 88 -2.63 -22.88 -12.93
C THR A 88 -1.69 -22.12 -13.86
N GLY A 89 -0.74 -21.39 -13.27
CA GLY A 89 0.25 -20.60 -13.98
C GLY A 89 1.57 -20.60 -13.21
N ALA A 90 2.66 -20.29 -13.90
CA ALA A 90 3.94 -20.01 -13.29
C ALA A 90 4.22 -18.52 -13.45
N VAL A 91 4.73 -17.89 -12.39
CA VAL A 91 5.14 -16.48 -12.41
C VAL A 91 6.61 -16.36 -12.03
N THR A 92 7.26 -15.33 -12.53
CA THR A 92 8.63 -14.99 -12.15
C THR A 92 8.71 -13.48 -12.05
N PHE A 93 9.17 -12.99 -10.91
CA PHE A 93 9.35 -11.56 -10.68
C PHE A 93 10.81 -11.19 -10.94
N ARG A 94 11.01 -10.08 -11.66
CA ARG A 94 12.32 -9.48 -11.88
C ARG A 94 12.21 -7.99 -11.61
N ALA A 95 13.02 -7.49 -10.69
CA ALA A 95 13.19 -6.05 -10.53
C ALA A 95 13.89 -5.51 -11.78
N ILE A 96 13.20 -4.64 -12.52
CA ILE A 96 13.79 -3.89 -13.63
C ILE A 96 14.19 -2.55 -13.06
N ILE A 97 15.50 -2.30 -12.96
CA ILE A 97 16.02 -0.98 -12.59
C ILE A 97 16.25 -0.23 -13.90
N THR A 98 15.32 0.64 -14.26
CA THR A 98 15.47 1.54 -15.41
C THR A 98 16.15 2.82 -14.94
N GLY A 99 17.47 2.88 -15.06
CA GLY A 99 18.25 4.06 -14.68
C GLY A 99 19.73 3.76 -14.45
N ALA A 100 20.48 3.68 -15.55
CA ALA A 100 21.92 3.94 -15.61
C ALA A 100 22.17 4.79 -16.86
#